data_AF-A0A957V6W7-F1
#
_entry.id   AF-A0A957V6W7-F1
#
_cell.length_a   1.000
_cell.length_b   1.000
_cell.length_c   1.000
_cell.angle_alpha   90.00
_cell.angle_beta   90.00
_cell.angle_gamma   90.00
#
_symmetry.space_group_name_H-M   'P 1'
#
loop_
_entity.id
_entity.type
_entity.pdbx_description
1 polymer ?
#
loop_
_entity_poly.entity_id
_entity_poly.type
_entity_poly.pdbx_seq_one_letter_code
_entity_poly.pdbx_strand_id
1 'polypeptide(L)'
;MVENHASSIDIGLLSDALKAIREAQNEVLWKPGKGTSHLTKRIRLGHLPAEATLTEYESVIIEVLRNDKAHLYLFSYKNKAYPTLGAEISGEYWLVMIGLDGVIETAFPPDDAEEYLADPAFIYVGVMEELK
;
A
#
# COMPACT_ATOMS: atom_id res chain seq x y z
N MET A 1 11.57 -26.67 -22.24
CA MET A 1 10.91 -25.39 -22.53
C MET A 1 9.89 -25.19 -21.44
N VAL A 2 10.15 -24.27 -20.52
CA VAL A 2 9.20 -23.89 -19.47
C VAL A 2 8.56 -22.60 -19.98
N GLU A 3 7.27 -22.65 -20.26
CA GLU A 3 6.51 -21.48 -20.69
C GLU A 3 6.51 -20.47 -19.54
N ASN A 4 7.21 -19.36 -19.77
CA ASN A 4 7.22 -18.22 -18.88
C ASN A 4 5.82 -17.58 -18.95
N HIS A 5 4.91 -17.99 -18.07
CA HIS A 5 3.64 -17.28 -17.88
C HIS A 5 3.96 -15.95 -17.20
N ALA A 6 4.37 -14.97 -17.99
CA ALA A 6 4.16 -13.58 -17.60
C ALA A 6 2.64 -13.42 -17.44
N SER A 7 2.17 -13.46 -16.19
CA SER A 7 0.79 -13.13 -15.84
C SER A 7 0.52 -11.74 -16.39
N SER A 8 -0.16 -11.64 -17.52
CA SER A 8 -0.64 -10.35 -18.01
C SER A 8 -1.61 -9.83 -16.98
N ILE A 9 -1.25 -8.73 -16.32
CA ILE A 9 -2.16 -8.04 -15.40
C ILE A 9 -3.40 -7.65 -16.22
N ASP A 10 -4.58 -7.98 -15.69
CA ASP A 10 -5.84 -7.58 -16.29
C ASP A 10 -5.91 -6.04 -16.35
N ILE A 11 -6.11 -5.50 -17.55
CA ILE A 11 -6.10 -4.03 -17.80
C ILE A 11 -7.23 -3.34 -17.03
N GLY A 12 -8.39 -4.00 -16.88
CA GLY A 12 -9.52 -3.48 -16.11
C GLY A 12 -9.15 -3.39 -14.63
N LEU A 13 -8.55 -4.44 -14.07
CA LEU A 13 -8.07 -4.43 -12.69
C LEU A 13 -7.00 -3.36 -12.45
N LEU A 14 -6.06 -3.17 -13.38
CA LEU A 14 -5.04 -2.12 -13.27
C LEU A 14 -5.69 -0.73 -13.28
N SER A 15 -6.67 -0.50 -14.16
CA SER A 15 -7.41 0.76 -14.20
C SER A 15 -8.15 1.03 -12.88
N ASP A 16 -8.82 0.03 -12.31
CA ASP A 16 -9.51 0.15 -11.02
C ASP A 16 -8.51 0.42 -9.88
N ALA A 17 -7.36 -0.23 -9.89
CA ALA A 17 -6.30 -0.01 -8.92
C ALA A 17 -5.77 1.42 -8.95
N LEU A 18 -5.44 1.94 -10.14
CA LEU A 18 -4.95 3.30 -10.32
C LEU A 18 -6.02 4.33 -9.93
N LYS A 19 -7.31 4.05 -10.19
CA LYS A 19 -8.41 4.89 -9.74
C LYS A 19 -8.49 4.94 -8.21
N ALA A 20 -8.45 3.81 -7.53
CA ALA A 20 -8.49 3.73 -6.07
C ALA A 20 -7.31 4.48 -5.42
N ILE A 21 -6.11 4.36 -5.99
CA ILE A 21 -4.93 5.11 -5.55
C ILE A 21 -5.17 6.61 -5.68
N ARG A 22 -5.72 7.08 -6.81
CA ARG A 22 -6.02 8.51 -7.03
C ARG A 22 -7.06 9.03 -6.02
N GLU A 23 -8.05 8.22 -5.67
CA GLU A 23 -9.02 8.56 -4.62
C GLU A 23 -8.31 8.72 -3.26
N ALA A 24 -7.48 7.75 -2.87
CA ALA A 24 -6.71 7.79 -1.63
C ALA A 24 -5.68 8.93 -1.57
N GLN A 25 -5.12 9.36 -2.71
CA GLN A 25 -4.19 10.49 -2.79
C GLN A 25 -4.84 11.84 -2.44
N ASN A 26 -6.17 11.95 -2.63
CA ASN A 26 -6.92 13.16 -2.31
C ASN A 26 -7.23 13.24 -0.82
N GLU A 27 -7.71 12.13 -0.25
CA GLU A 27 -8.10 12.04 1.16
C GLU A 27 -7.86 10.63 1.70
N VAL A 28 -7.20 10.53 2.87
CA VAL A 28 -7.04 9.26 3.56
C VAL A 28 -8.34 8.91 4.26
N LEU A 29 -9.04 7.91 3.71
CA LEU A 29 -10.27 7.38 4.28
C LEU A 29 -10.02 6.02 4.92
N TRP A 30 -10.51 5.88 6.15
CA TRP A 30 -10.54 4.62 6.87
C TRP A 30 -11.97 4.13 7.06
N LYS A 31 -12.14 2.81 7.17
CA LYS A 31 -13.37 2.28 7.77
C LYS A 31 -13.50 2.78 9.22
N PRO A 32 -14.72 2.97 9.75
CA PRO A 32 -14.92 3.51 11.10
C PRO A 32 -14.06 2.83 12.17
N GLY A 33 -13.27 3.62 12.90
CA GLY A 33 -12.37 3.15 13.97
C GLY A 33 -11.10 2.42 13.51
N LYS A 34 -10.92 2.13 12.21
CA LYS A 34 -9.74 1.41 11.72
C LYS A 34 -8.46 2.23 11.81
N GLY A 35 -8.49 3.51 11.45
CA GLY A 35 -7.31 4.38 11.54
C GLY A 35 -6.69 4.36 12.94
N THR A 36 -7.49 4.60 13.98
CA THR A 36 -7.05 4.56 15.38
C THR A 36 -6.56 3.17 15.82
N SER A 37 -7.23 2.10 15.38
CA SER A 37 -6.80 0.73 15.68
C SER A 37 -5.44 0.40 15.05
N HIS A 38 -5.22 0.81 13.81
CA HIS A 38 -3.95 0.63 13.11
C HIS A 38 -2.84 1.51 13.72
N LEU A 39 -3.11 2.78 14.04
CA LEU A 39 -2.20 3.66 14.79
C LEU A 39 -1.74 3.00 16.08
N THR A 40 -2.68 2.56 16.92
CA THR A 40 -2.38 1.90 18.21
C THR A 40 -1.49 0.66 18.00
N LYS A 41 -1.74 -0.11 16.94
CA LYS A 41 -0.91 -1.26 16.58
C LYS A 41 0.51 -0.83 16.16
N ARG A 42 0.65 0.23 15.36
CA ARG A 42 1.96 0.75 14.92
C ARG A 42 2.79 1.25 16.10
N ILE A 43 2.19 2.02 17.00
CA ILE A 43 2.83 2.49 18.23
C ILE A 43 3.29 1.30 19.10
N ARG A 44 2.41 0.33 19.34
CA ARG A 44 2.73 -0.85 20.16
C ARG A 44 3.89 -1.66 19.60
N LEU A 45 4.02 -1.72 18.28
CA LEU A 45 5.11 -2.43 17.61
C LEU A 45 6.39 -1.59 17.50
N GLY A 46 6.38 -0.32 17.92
CA GLY A 46 7.52 0.58 17.85
C GLY A 46 7.74 1.20 16.47
N HIS A 47 6.78 1.08 15.54
CA HIS A 47 6.87 1.63 14.19
C HIS A 47 6.59 3.13 14.16
N LEU A 48 6.02 3.67 15.24
CA LEU A 48 5.74 5.09 15.43
C LEU A 48 6.02 5.45 16.90
N PRO A 49 6.36 6.73 17.19
CA PRO A 49 6.53 7.23 18.56
C PRO A 49 5.29 7.01 19.43
N ALA A 50 5.47 6.95 20.75
CA ALA A 50 4.40 6.66 21.71
C ALA A 50 3.30 7.73 21.72
N GLU A 51 3.68 8.96 21.38
CA GLU A 51 2.85 10.16 21.30
C GLU A 51 2.25 10.40 19.92
N ALA A 52 2.53 9.52 18.94
CA ALA A 52 2.08 9.69 17.56
C ALA A 52 0.55 9.78 17.49
N THR A 53 0.09 10.77 16.74
CA THR A 53 -1.32 11.05 16.48
C THR A 53 -1.80 10.35 15.20
N LEU A 54 -3.13 10.27 15.03
CA LEU A 54 -3.69 9.75 13.78
C LEU A 54 -3.28 10.62 12.58
N THR A 55 -3.24 11.94 12.75
CA THR A 55 -2.82 12.88 11.70
C THR A 55 -1.37 12.68 11.27
N GLU A 56 -0.45 12.43 12.20
CA GLU A 56 0.95 12.13 11.86
C GLU A 56 1.08 10.79 11.13
N TYR A 57 0.36 9.77 11.58
CA TYR A 57 0.32 8.49 10.87
C TYR A 57 -0.27 8.62 9.46
N GLU A 58 -1.36 9.37 9.31
CA GLU A 58 -1.95 9.66 8.00
C GLU A 58 -1.03 10.49 7.10
N SER A 59 -0.17 11.34 7.69
CA SER A 59 0.84 12.10 6.93
C SER A 59 1.87 11.16 6.29
N VAL A 60 2.35 10.14 7.01
CA VAL A 60 3.23 9.10 6.45
C VAL A 60 2.53 8.37 5.29
N ILE A 61 1.25 8.02 5.46
CA ILE A 61 0.46 7.37 4.40
C ILE A 61 0.37 8.26 3.17
N ILE A 62 0.05 9.55 3.35
CA ILE A 62 -0.05 10.53 2.25
C ILE A 62 1.29 10.67 1.54
N GLU A 63 2.41 10.66 2.27
CA GLU A 63 3.74 10.70 1.68
C GLU A 63 4.00 9.48 0.78
N VAL A 64 3.67 8.26 1.21
CA VAL A 64 3.75 7.07 0.34
C VAL A 64 2.84 7.21 -0.88
N LEU A 65 1.57 7.59 -0.66
CA LEU A 65 0.58 7.67 -1.72
C LEU A 65 0.95 8.69 -2.81
N ARG A 66 1.61 9.79 -2.43
CA ARG A 66 2.00 10.88 -3.35
C ARG A 66 3.43 10.75 -3.88
N ASN A 67 4.19 9.77 -3.42
CA ASN A 67 5.52 9.50 -3.93
C ASN A 67 5.42 8.92 -5.35
N ASP A 68 5.94 9.64 -6.33
CA ASP A 68 5.94 9.22 -7.74
C ASP A 68 6.89 8.03 -7.99
N LYS A 69 7.86 7.81 -7.11
CA LYS A 69 8.75 6.65 -7.12
C LYS A 69 8.22 5.47 -6.30
N ALA A 70 6.99 5.56 -5.77
CA ALA A 70 6.39 4.43 -5.08
C ALA A 70 6.23 3.25 -6.04
N HIS A 71 6.50 2.06 -5.53
CA HIS A 71 6.32 0.80 -6.24
C HIS A 71 4.88 0.32 -6.06
N LEU A 72 4.19 0.01 -7.15
CA LEU A 72 2.85 -0.56 -7.13
C LEU A 72 2.91 -2.08 -7.20
N TYR A 73 2.20 -2.71 -6.26
CA TYR A 73 1.91 -4.13 -6.24
C TYR A 73 0.39 -4.35 -6.22
N LEU A 74 -0.06 -5.47 -6.78
CA LEU A 74 -1.42 -5.98 -6.57
C LEU A 74 -1.33 -7.18 -5.61
N PHE A 75 -1.86 -7.00 -4.41
CA PHE A 75 -1.97 -8.09 -3.44
C PHE A 75 -3.30 -8.83 -3.58
N SER A 76 -3.27 -10.15 -3.72
CA SER A 76 -4.47 -10.99 -3.82
C SER A 76 -4.77 -11.72 -2.51
N TYR A 77 -5.95 -11.48 -1.93
CA TYR A 77 -6.40 -12.20 -0.74
C TYR A 77 -7.91 -12.44 -0.77
N LYS A 78 -8.32 -13.69 -0.56
CA LYS A 78 -9.73 -14.13 -0.57
C LYS A 78 -10.49 -13.65 -1.81
N ASN A 79 -9.88 -13.82 -2.99
CA ASN A 79 -10.43 -13.41 -4.30
C ASN A 79 -10.68 -11.90 -4.43
N LYS A 80 -9.96 -11.07 -3.65
CA LYS A 80 -9.96 -9.62 -3.78
C LYS A 80 -8.54 -9.13 -4.04
N ALA A 81 -8.43 -8.12 -4.90
CA ALA A 81 -7.19 -7.42 -5.15
C ALA A 81 -7.12 -6.16 -4.28
N TYR A 82 -5.91 -5.87 -3.80
CA TYR A 82 -5.60 -4.71 -2.98
C TYR A 82 -4.38 -4.00 -3.59
N PRO A 83 -4.59 -2.85 -4.27
CA PRO A 83 -3.50 -1.98 -4.67
C PRO A 83 -2.64 -1.65 -3.46
N THR A 84 -1.35 -1.92 -3.55
CA THR A 84 -0.40 -1.72 -2.47
C THR A 84 0.76 -0.88 -2.98
N LEU A 85 0.96 0.29 -2.37
CA LEU A 85 2.11 1.14 -2.66
C LEU A 85 3.21 0.92 -1.62
N GLY A 86 4.44 0.78 -2.10
CA GLY A 86 5.64 0.65 -1.29
C GLY A 86 6.62 1.79 -1.57
N ALA A 87 7.06 2.50 -0.53
CA ALA A 87 8.06 3.56 -0.66
C ALA A 87 8.87 3.74 0.63
N GLU A 88 10.12 4.20 0.51
CA GLU A 88 10.93 4.58 1.65
C GLU A 88 10.54 5.98 2.15
N ILE A 89 10.13 6.08 3.41
CA ILE A 89 9.77 7.31 4.12
C ILE A 89 10.65 7.40 5.37
N SER A 90 11.46 8.46 5.48
CA SER A 90 12.33 8.71 6.63
C SER A 90 13.25 7.52 7.02
N GLY A 91 13.72 6.75 6.04
CA GLY A 91 14.63 5.61 6.26
C GLY A 91 13.94 4.28 6.55
N GLU A 92 12.60 4.24 6.55
CA GLU A 92 11.83 3.00 6.66
C GLU A 92 11.02 2.74 5.39
N TYR A 93 10.95 1.50 4.95
CA TYR A 93 10.10 1.13 3.81
C TYR A 93 8.67 0.92 4.29
N TRP A 94 7.73 1.73 3.81
CA TRP A 94 6.32 1.67 4.18
C TRP A 94 5.49 1.04 3.07
N LEU A 95 4.57 0.15 3.47
CA LEU A 95 3.52 -0.39 2.61
C LEU A 95 2.18 0.24 2.97
N VAL A 96 1.43 0.68 1.97
CA VAL A 96 0.05 1.17 2.10
C VAL A 96 -0.85 0.34 1.21
N MET A 97 -1.77 -0.41 1.81
CA MET A 97 -2.74 -1.27 1.12
C MET A 97 -4.10 -0.60 1.08
N ILE A 98 -4.69 -0.55 -0.11
CA ILE A 98 -5.92 0.18 -0.41
C ILE A 98 -6.96 -0.83 -0.90
N GLY A 99 -8.23 -0.63 -0.55
CA GLY A 99 -9.34 -1.28 -1.23
C GLY A 99 -9.53 -0.70 -2.64
N LEU A 100 -10.21 -1.42 -3.53
CA LEU A 100 -10.59 -0.88 -4.85
C LEU A 100 -11.61 0.27 -4.77
N ASP A 101 -12.09 0.60 -3.57
CA ASP A 101 -12.94 1.75 -3.25
C ASP A 101 -12.15 2.96 -2.72
N GLY A 102 -10.81 2.92 -2.77
CA GLY A 102 -9.94 4.00 -2.30
C GLY A 102 -9.79 4.07 -0.78
N VAL A 103 -10.41 3.16 -0.02
CA VAL A 103 -10.33 3.14 1.45
C VAL A 103 -9.07 2.41 1.89
N ILE A 104 -8.32 2.97 2.83
CA ILE A 104 -7.12 2.33 3.38
C ILE A 104 -7.51 1.09 4.20
N GLU A 105 -6.93 -0.05 3.85
CA GLU A 105 -7.11 -1.31 4.57
C GLU A 105 -6.03 -1.48 5.65
N THR A 106 -4.79 -1.08 5.36
CA THR A 106 -3.68 -1.04 6.33
C THR A 106 -2.51 -0.23 5.79
N ALA A 107 -1.69 0.32 6.69
CA ALA A 107 -0.36 0.85 6.36
C ALA A 107 0.67 0.50 7.44
N PHE A 108 1.86 0.05 7.05
CA PHE A 108 2.91 -0.34 7.98
C PHE A 108 4.26 -0.50 7.30
N PRO A 109 5.37 -0.31 8.03
CA PRO A 109 6.67 -0.79 7.61
C PRO A 109 6.80 -2.27 8.01
N PRO A 110 7.09 -3.20 7.08
CA PRO A 110 7.52 -4.55 7.42
C PRO A 110 8.95 -4.54 7.98
N ASP A 111 9.30 -5.54 8.79
CA ASP A 111 10.66 -5.68 9.33
C ASP A 111 11.69 -5.93 8.21
N ASP A 112 11.32 -6.74 7.23
CA ASP A 112 12.06 -6.96 5.98
C ASP A 112 11.09 -6.82 4.80
N ALA A 113 11.25 -5.75 4.01
CA ALA A 113 10.37 -5.47 2.89
C ALA A 113 10.58 -6.43 1.71
N GLU A 114 11.81 -6.88 1.47
CA GLU A 114 12.13 -7.77 0.37
C GLU A 114 11.53 -9.16 0.62
N GLU A 115 11.71 -9.69 1.83
CA GLU A 115 11.09 -10.96 2.22
C GLU A 115 9.57 -10.88 2.21
N TYR A 116 8.99 -9.78 2.73
CA TYR A 116 7.53 -9.62 2.79
C TYR A 116 6.90 -9.55 1.39
N LEU A 117 7.54 -8.84 0.46
CA LEU A 117 7.05 -8.69 -0.92
C LEU A 117 7.40 -9.88 -1.83
N ALA A 118 8.23 -10.82 -1.37
CA ALA A 118 8.51 -12.06 -2.08
C ALA A 118 7.34 -13.07 -2.04
N ASP A 119 6.30 -12.83 -1.21
CA ASP A 119 5.08 -13.63 -1.24
C ASP A 119 4.42 -13.54 -2.64
N PRO A 120 4.18 -14.68 -3.33
CA PRO A 120 3.55 -14.72 -4.65
C PRO A 120 2.17 -14.07 -4.75
N ALA A 121 1.51 -13.81 -3.61
CA ALA A 121 0.28 -13.05 -3.56
C ALA A 121 0.49 -11.57 -3.94
N PHE A 122 1.71 -11.04 -3.89
CA PHE A 122 2.10 -9.73 -4.40
C PHE A 122 2.59 -9.84 -5.84
N ILE A 123 1.83 -9.25 -6.76
CA ILE A 123 2.24 -9.11 -8.15
C ILE A 123 2.79 -7.69 -8.33
N TYR A 124 4.09 -7.57 -8.62
CA TYR A 124 4.70 -6.29 -8.96
C TYR A 124 4.15 -5.76 -10.29
N VAL A 125 3.73 -4.50 -10.30
CA VAL A 125 3.13 -3.84 -11.46
C VAL A 125 4.14 -2.89 -12.13
N GLY A 126 4.81 -2.05 -11.34
CA GLY A 126 5.69 -1.01 -11.83
C GLY A 126 5.86 0.14 -10.85
N VAL A 127 6.56 1.19 -11.28
CA VAL A 127 6.75 2.41 -10.48
C VAL A 127 5.66 3.43 -10.84
N MET A 128 5.15 4.17 -9.86
CA MET A 128 4.03 5.09 -10.05
C MET A 128 4.27 6.17 -11.11
N GLU A 129 5.51 6.61 -11.36
CA GLU A 129 5.85 7.57 -12.41
C GLU A 129 5.67 7.02 -13.83
N GLU A 130 5.81 5.71 -14.00
CA GLU A 130 5.71 5.01 -15.30
C GLU A 130 4.27 4.61 -15.63
N LEU A 131 3.39 4.59 -14.62
CA LEU A 131 1.99 4.15 -14.71
C LEU A 131 0.98 5.29 -14.91
N LYS A 132 1.46 6.52 -15.10
CA LYS A 132 0.65 7.74 -15.25
C LYS A 132 0.05 7.90 -16.65
#